data_AF-A0A9P1H8H9-F1
#
_entry.id   AF-A0A9P1H8H9-F1
#
_cell.length_a   1.000
_cell.length_b   1.000
_cell.length_c   1.000
_cell.angle_alpha   90.00
_cell.angle_beta   90.00
_cell.angle_gamma   90.00
#
_symmetry.space_group_name_H-M   'P 1'
#
loop_
_entity.id
_entity.type
_entity.pdbx_description
1 polymer ?
#
loop_
_entity_poly.entity_id
_entity_poly.type
_entity_poly.pdbx_seq_one_letter_code
_entity_poly.pdbx_strand_id
1 'polypeptide(L)'
;MADSLPAHLEPSKLGTKEYWDALYSTELSNHASNPADQGTVWFDDSDAEAKLLAFLAARDDPALDRAATSGDTSPVLSGDQDAGWDVVLDKGTFDAICLSDQLDDRGRRICEGYKEKVPTLVRPGGLFVVTSCNWTEEELRAWAFTFGGAKGQTISTLCFRRRS
;
A
#
# COMPACT_ATOMS: atom_id res chain seq x y z
N MET A 1 20.81 -23.74 -21.87
CA MET A 1 20.91 -22.30 -21.59
C MET A 1 20.33 -22.11 -20.22
N ALA A 2 21.15 -21.74 -19.24
CA ALA A 2 20.66 -21.46 -17.89
C ALA A 2 19.97 -20.09 -17.94
N ASP A 3 18.69 -20.04 -17.57
CA ASP A 3 17.97 -18.79 -17.35
C ASP A 3 18.74 -18.00 -16.30
N SER A 4 19.40 -16.93 -16.73
CA SER A 4 19.98 -15.95 -15.83
C SER A 4 18.83 -15.22 -15.16
N LEU A 5 18.64 -15.47 -13.86
CA LEU A 5 17.82 -14.63 -12.98
C LEU A 5 18.12 -13.15 -13.28
N PRO A 6 17.10 -12.29 -13.42
CA PRO A 6 17.32 -10.88 -13.68
C PRO A 6 18.27 -10.30 -12.63
N ALA A 7 19.21 -9.47 -13.09
CA ALA A 7 20.18 -8.83 -12.22
C ALA A 7 19.45 -8.09 -11.09
N HIS A 8 19.70 -8.51 -9.85
CA HIS A 8 19.12 -7.88 -8.67
C HIS A 8 19.49 -6.39 -8.69
N LEU A 9 18.47 -5.53 -8.70
CA LEU A 9 18.67 -4.09 -8.64
C LEU A 9 19.14 -3.69 -7.23
N GLU A 10 19.87 -2.58 -7.12
CA GLU A 10 20.32 -2.09 -5.81
C GLU A 10 19.13 -1.68 -4.92
N PRO A 11 19.19 -1.80 -3.58
CA PRO A 11 18.10 -1.41 -2.69
C PRO A 11 17.68 0.07 -2.81
N SER A 12 16.36 0.34 -2.77
CA SER A 12 15.82 1.70 -2.71
C SER A 12 16.02 2.32 -1.32
N LYS A 13 16.41 3.61 -1.26
CA LYS A 13 16.49 4.36 0.00
C LYS A 13 15.11 4.56 0.65
N LEU A 14 14.04 4.62 -0.15
CA LEU A 14 12.67 4.68 0.36
C LEU A 14 12.30 3.39 1.12
N GLY A 15 13.04 2.31 0.90
CA GLY A 15 12.83 1.03 1.58
C GLY A 15 13.40 0.94 3.00
N THR A 16 14.04 1.98 3.53
CA THR A 16 14.78 1.88 4.80
C THR A 16 14.17 2.73 5.90
N LYS A 17 14.06 2.16 7.10
CA LYS A 17 13.53 2.86 8.27
C LYS A 17 14.37 4.09 8.60
N GLU A 18 15.69 3.98 8.45
CA GLU A 18 16.64 5.06 8.71
C GLU A 18 16.39 6.28 7.82
N TYR A 19 16.01 6.07 6.56
CA TYR A 19 15.68 7.17 5.65
C TYR A 19 14.43 7.91 6.12
N TRP A 20 13.37 7.16 6.47
CA TRP A 20 12.11 7.74 6.94
C TRP A 20 12.26 8.44 8.29
N ASP A 21 13.03 7.90 9.23
CA ASP A 21 13.30 8.53 10.53
C ASP A 21 14.06 9.86 10.36
N ALA A 22 15.06 9.88 9.47
CA ALA A 22 15.83 11.09 9.18
C ALA A 22 14.97 12.16 8.48
N LEU A 23 14.15 11.75 7.52
CA LEU A 23 13.28 12.68 6.81
C LEU A 23 12.17 13.21 7.72
N TYR A 24 11.55 12.37 8.55
CA TYR A 24 10.58 12.80 9.57
C TYR A 24 11.17 13.85 10.53
N SER A 25 12.42 13.63 10.99
CA SER A 25 13.12 14.59 11.85
C SER A 25 13.33 15.94 11.14
N THR A 26 13.62 15.90 9.85
CA THR A 26 13.79 17.09 9.01
C THR A 26 12.47 17.83 8.86
N GLU A 27 11.38 17.13 8.54
CA GLU A 27 10.06 17.73 8.36
C GLU A 27 9.50 18.33 9.65
N LEU A 28 9.76 17.72 10.80
CA LEU A 28 9.43 18.32 12.09
C LEU A 28 10.14 19.66 12.31
N SER A 29 11.43 19.75 11.95
CA SER A 29 12.21 21.00 12.06
C SER A 29 11.70 22.07 11.09
N ASN A 30 11.35 21.67 9.86
CA ASN A 30 10.79 22.55 8.85
C ASN A 30 9.45 23.12 9.30
N HIS A 31 8.51 22.26 9.70
CA HIS A 31 7.19 22.65 10.17
C HIS A 31 7.25 23.51 11.45
N ALA A 32 8.16 23.22 12.38
CA ALA A 32 8.38 24.06 13.56
C ALA A 32 8.85 25.48 13.19
N SER A 33 9.65 25.61 12.12
CA SER A 33 10.16 26.90 11.62
C SER A 33 9.14 27.63 10.74
N ASN A 34 8.29 26.88 10.04
CA ASN A 34 7.25 27.38 9.15
C ASN A 34 6.01 26.45 9.23
N PRO A 35 4.99 26.79 10.04
CA PRO A 35 3.78 25.97 10.14
C PRO A 35 2.95 25.88 8.84
N ALA A 36 3.25 26.71 7.83
CA ALA A 36 2.64 26.61 6.51
C ALA A 36 3.41 25.67 5.58
N ASP A 37 4.55 25.13 6.02
CA ASP A 37 5.27 24.10 5.30
C ASP A 37 4.45 22.80 5.33
N GLN A 38 4.08 22.33 4.14
CA GLN A 38 3.33 21.10 3.97
C GLN A 38 4.23 19.86 4.08
N GLY A 39 5.55 20.08 4.12
CA GLY A 39 6.57 19.06 4.05
C GLY A 39 6.72 18.49 2.64
N THR A 40 7.57 17.47 2.52
CA THR A 40 7.73 16.74 1.26
C THR A 40 6.40 16.05 0.89
N VAL A 41 6.02 16.12 -0.40
CA VAL A 41 4.90 15.37 -0.99
C VAL A 41 5.47 14.25 -1.85
N TRP A 42 5.39 13.02 -1.36
CA TRP A 42 6.27 11.93 -1.81
C TRP A 42 5.67 11.09 -2.95
N PHE A 43 4.38 11.31 -3.23
CA PHE A 43 3.62 10.57 -4.23
C PHE A 43 3.23 11.39 -5.46
N ASP A 44 3.33 12.72 -5.41
CA ASP A 44 3.08 13.59 -6.56
C ASP A 44 4.03 13.25 -7.72
N ASP A 45 5.26 12.85 -7.41
CA ASP A 45 6.27 12.43 -8.38
C ASP A 45 5.83 11.24 -9.26
N SER A 46 4.84 10.46 -8.83
CA SER A 46 4.30 9.33 -9.60
C SER A 46 2.96 9.60 -10.29
N ASP A 47 2.32 10.73 -10.00
CA ASP A 47 0.96 11.06 -10.45
C ASP A 47 -0.05 9.91 -10.18
N ALA A 48 0.17 9.17 -9.09
CA ALA A 48 -0.58 7.94 -8.79
C ALA A 48 -2.07 8.22 -8.59
N GLU A 49 -2.42 9.33 -7.96
CA GLU A 49 -3.81 9.72 -7.69
C GLU A 49 -4.57 10.05 -8.98
N ALA A 50 -3.99 10.84 -9.89
CA ALA A 50 -4.66 11.18 -11.14
C ALA A 50 -4.82 9.96 -12.04
N LYS A 51 -3.80 9.08 -12.10
CA LYS A 51 -3.88 7.81 -12.84
C LYS A 51 -4.96 6.89 -12.28
N LEU A 52 -5.09 6.84 -10.96
CA LEU A 52 -6.14 6.08 -10.29
C LEU A 52 -7.53 6.67 -10.58
N LEU A 53 -7.70 7.98 -10.48
CA LEU A 53 -8.96 8.65 -10.79
C LEU A 53 -9.36 8.42 -12.25
N ALA A 54 -8.42 8.55 -13.19
CA ALA A 54 -8.65 8.24 -14.60
C ALA A 54 -9.02 6.77 -14.81
N PHE A 55 -8.33 5.85 -14.12
CA PHE A 55 -8.64 4.43 -14.15
C PHE A 55 -10.06 4.15 -13.63
N LEU A 56 -10.47 4.72 -12.50
CA LEU A 56 -11.79 4.53 -11.92
C LEU A 56 -12.89 5.17 -12.78
N ALA A 57 -12.66 6.38 -13.29
CA ALA A 57 -13.62 7.11 -14.13
C ALA A 57 -13.87 6.45 -15.48
N ALA A 58 -12.88 5.74 -16.03
CA ALA A 58 -13.02 4.99 -17.28
C ALA A 58 -13.78 3.67 -17.11
N ARG A 59 -14.19 3.28 -15.90
CA ARG A 59 -14.88 2.02 -15.62
C ARG A 59 -16.39 2.23 -15.56
N ASP A 60 -17.08 1.52 -16.45
CA ASP A 60 -18.51 1.24 -16.32
C ASP A 60 -18.63 -0.17 -15.70
N ASP A 61 -18.62 -0.25 -14.36
CA ASP A 61 -18.48 -1.52 -13.63
C ASP A 61 -19.72 -1.82 -12.75
N PRO A 62 -20.69 -2.60 -13.26
CA PRO A 62 -21.88 -2.96 -12.50
C PRO A 62 -21.60 -3.94 -11.35
N ALA A 63 -20.38 -4.48 -11.21
CA ALA A 63 -20.01 -5.40 -10.13
C ALA A 63 -19.63 -4.70 -8.81
N LEU A 64 -19.59 -3.36 -8.79
CA LEU A 64 -19.52 -2.59 -7.54
C LEU A 64 -20.85 -2.58 -6.77
N ASP A 65 -21.88 -3.25 -7.26
CA ASP A 65 -23.18 -3.32 -6.60
C ASP A 65 -23.28 -4.54 -5.65
N ARG A 66 -23.30 -4.23 -4.35
CA ARG A 66 -23.84 -4.99 -3.20
C ARG A 66 -23.35 -6.43 -2.97
N ALA A 67 -22.29 -6.56 -2.19
CA ALA A 67 -22.02 -7.76 -1.39
C ALA A 67 -21.34 -7.40 -0.04
N ALA A 68 -21.59 -8.19 1.00
CA ALA A 68 -21.11 -7.95 2.37
C ALA A 68 -19.73 -8.56 2.64
N THR A 69 -18.93 -7.89 3.47
CA THR A 69 -17.64 -8.34 4.00
C THR A 69 -17.79 -9.39 5.09
N SER A 70 -16.78 -10.25 5.22
CA SER A 70 -16.64 -11.22 6.33
C SER A 70 -15.34 -10.92 7.10
N GLY A 71 -15.42 -10.92 8.44
CA GLY A 71 -14.31 -10.64 9.35
C GLY A 71 -14.68 -9.59 10.42
N ASP A 72 -14.08 -9.67 11.61
CA ASP A 72 -14.23 -8.62 12.63
C ASP A 72 -13.48 -7.37 12.18
N THR A 73 -14.26 -6.43 11.68
CA THR A 73 -13.86 -5.15 11.07
C THR A 73 -14.48 -3.97 11.80
N SER A 74 -15.16 -4.23 12.92
CA SER A 74 -15.83 -3.23 13.77
C SER A 74 -14.97 -2.05 14.24
N PRO A 75 -13.62 -2.12 14.31
CA PRO A 75 -12.81 -0.93 14.62
C PRO A 75 -12.71 0.07 13.46
N VAL A 76 -13.02 -0.34 12.23
CA VAL A 76 -12.76 0.42 10.99
C VAL A 76 -14.02 0.60 10.15
N LEU A 77 -14.92 -0.38 10.14
CA LEU A 77 -16.20 -0.36 9.44
C LEU A 77 -17.33 -0.08 10.45
N SER A 78 -18.22 0.83 10.10
CA SER A 78 -19.41 1.14 10.91
C SER A 78 -20.56 1.66 10.05
N GLY A 79 -21.80 1.25 10.34
CA GLY A 79 -22.98 1.80 9.67
C GLY A 79 -23.04 1.39 8.20
N ASP A 80 -23.09 2.36 7.28
CA ASP A 80 -23.20 2.10 5.84
C ASP A 80 -22.00 1.32 5.26
N GLN A 81 -20.92 1.20 6.02
CA GLN A 81 -19.70 0.49 5.61
C GLN A 81 -19.56 -0.90 6.23
N ASP A 82 -20.55 -1.42 6.97
CA ASP A 82 -20.53 -2.77 7.55
C ASP A 82 -20.30 -3.87 6.50
N ALA A 83 -20.69 -3.59 5.25
CA ALA A 83 -20.50 -4.46 4.09
C ALA A 83 -19.13 -4.30 3.41
N GLY A 84 -18.28 -3.38 3.86
CA GLY A 84 -17.01 -3.02 3.24
C GLY A 84 -17.08 -1.82 2.31
N TRP A 85 -15.95 -1.49 1.70
CA TRP A 85 -15.80 -0.42 0.71
C TRP A 85 -15.71 -0.96 -0.72
N ASP A 86 -16.25 -0.19 -1.67
CA ASP A 86 -16.12 -0.47 -3.12
C ASP A 86 -14.66 -0.41 -3.56
N VAL A 87 -13.92 0.54 -2.99
CA VAL A 87 -12.53 0.81 -3.29
C VAL A 87 -11.80 1.05 -1.97
N VAL A 88 -10.76 0.27 -1.72
CA VAL A 88 -9.78 0.51 -0.65
C VAL A 88 -8.46 0.92 -1.31
N LEU A 89 -7.91 2.03 -0.85
CA LEU A 89 -6.65 2.57 -1.34
C LEU A 89 -5.58 2.44 -0.27
N ASP A 90 -4.41 2.00 -0.68
CA ASP A 90 -3.20 1.96 0.12
C ASP A 90 -2.12 2.72 -0.60
N LYS A 91 -1.79 3.88 -0.05
CA LYS A 91 -0.78 4.78 -0.56
C LYS A 91 0.39 4.80 0.42
N GLY A 92 1.22 3.75 0.38
CA GLY A 92 2.38 3.59 1.25
C GLY A 92 2.08 3.15 2.69
N THR A 93 0.84 2.81 3.04
CA THR A 93 0.50 2.26 4.36
C THR A 93 1.15 0.90 4.55
N PHE A 94 1.07 0.02 3.55
CA PHE A 94 1.76 -1.27 3.61
C PHE A 94 3.27 -1.11 3.73
N ASP A 95 3.86 -0.16 3.01
CA ASP A 95 5.29 0.16 3.09
C ASP A 95 5.67 0.53 4.53
N ALA A 96 4.94 1.46 5.15
CA ALA A 96 5.20 1.90 6.52
C ALA A 96 5.07 0.77 7.54
N ILE A 97 4.05 -0.09 7.41
CA ILE A 97 3.88 -1.25 8.29
C ILE A 97 5.06 -2.23 8.12
N CYS A 98 5.57 -2.40 6.90
CA CYS A 98 6.72 -3.25 6.62
C CYS A 98 8.06 -2.72 7.16
N LEU A 99 8.13 -1.46 7.57
CA LEU A 99 9.30 -0.89 8.27
C LEU A 99 9.27 -1.16 9.77
N SER A 100 8.17 -1.68 10.31
CA SER A 100 8.05 -2.02 11.73
C SER A 100 8.62 -3.40 12.04
N ASP A 101 9.38 -3.49 13.13
CA ASP A 101 9.83 -4.75 13.73
C ASP A 101 8.82 -5.31 14.75
N GLN A 102 7.66 -4.67 14.90
CA GLN A 102 6.63 -5.11 15.84
C GLN A 102 6.10 -6.49 15.47
N LEU A 103 5.94 -7.33 16.49
CA LEU A 103 5.36 -8.66 16.39
C LEU A 103 3.95 -8.69 16.97
N ASP A 104 3.10 -9.55 16.41
CA ASP A 104 1.79 -9.90 16.99
C ASP A 104 1.95 -10.88 18.18
N ASP A 105 0.84 -11.19 18.86
CA ASP A 105 0.82 -12.12 20.00
C ASP A 105 1.27 -13.55 19.63
N ARG A 106 1.37 -13.86 18.33
CA ARG A 106 1.84 -15.14 17.78
C ARG A 106 3.31 -15.09 17.35
N GLY A 107 3.98 -13.96 17.55
CA GLY A 107 5.38 -13.76 17.17
C GLY A 107 5.61 -13.51 15.68
N ARG A 108 4.55 -13.25 14.89
CA ARG A 108 4.68 -12.88 13.47
C ARG A 108 4.84 -11.38 13.33
N ARG A 109 5.51 -10.89 12.29
CA ARG A 109 5.56 -9.45 12.02
C ARG A 109 4.16 -8.94 11.73
N ILE A 110 3.83 -7.75 12.23
CA ILE A 110 2.49 -7.16 12.01
C ILE A 110 2.15 -6.98 10.52
N CYS A 111 3.15 -6.75 9.66
CA CYS A 111 2.98 -6.66 8.21
C CYS A 111 2.45 -7.96 7.60
N GLU A 112 2.72 -9.11 8.20
CA GLU A 112 2.23 -10.41 7.73
C GLU A 112 0.71 -10.55 7.91
N GLY A 113 0.13 -9.86 8.89
CA GLY A 113 -1.31 -9.81 9.11
C GLY A 113 -2.05 -8.88 8.13
N TYR A 114 -1.33 -7.98 7.45
CA TYR A 114 -1.93 -6.98 6.56
C TYR A 114 -2.74 -7.63 5.43
N LYS A 115 -2.19 -8.69 4.82
CA LYS A 115 -2.86 -9.46 3.76
C LYS A 115 -4.13 -10.18 4.23
N GLU A 116 -4.24 -10.46 5.53
CA GLU A 116 -5.41 -11.11 6.12
C GLU A 116 -6.51 -10.09 6.40
N LYS A 117 -6.14 -8.84 6.69
CA LYS A 117 -7.05 -7.77 7.11
C LYS A 117 -7.57 -6.91 5.97
N VAL A 118 -6.72 -6.49 5.03
CA VAL A 118 -7.14 -5.61 3.94
C VAL A 118 -8.28 -6.19 3.09
N PRO A 119 -8.26 -7.48 2.70
CA PRO A 119 -9.37 -8.03 1.93
C PRO A 119 -10.71 -7.95 2.66
N THR A 120 -10.74 -7.98 4.00
CA THR A 120 -11.98 -7.89 4.77
C THR A 120 -12.57 -6.48 4.76
N LEU A 121 -11.80 -5.46 4.35
CA LEU A 121 -12.28 -4.08 4.20
C LEU A 121 -12.93 -3.82 2.83
N VAL A 122 -12.63 -4.67 1.84
CA VAL A 122 -13.10 -4.53 0.46
C VAL A 122 -14.33 -5.38 0.26
N ARG A 123 -15.40 -4.86 -0.35
CA ARG A 123 -16.58 -5.66 -0.71
C ARG A 123 -16.21 -6.77 -1.70
N PRO A 124 -16.87 -7.94 -1.70
CA PRO A 124 -16.76 -8.86 -2.83
C PRO A 124 -17.08 -8.14 -4.15
N GLY A 125 -16.24 -8.31 -5.18
CA GLY A 125 -16.31 -7.53 -6.43
C GLY A 125 -15.58 -6.18 -6.39
N GLY A 126 -15.33 -5.63 -5.20
CA GLY A 126 -14.63 -4.37 -4.96
C GLY A 126 -13.14 -4.40 -5.29
N LEU A 127 -12.53 -3.23 -5.28
CA LEU A 127 -11.15 -2.99 -5.68
C LEU A 127 -10.26 -2.68 -4.47
N PHE A 128 -9.07 -3.26 -4.47
CA PHE A 128 -7.98 -2.86 -3.61
C PHE A 128 -6.87 -2.31 -4.48
N VAL A 129 -6.45 -1.06 -4.26
CA VAL A 129 -5.34 -0.45 -4.99
C VAL A 129 -4.21 -0.18 -4.03
N VAL A 130 -3.05 -0.76 -4.31
CA VAL A 130 -1.82 -0.51 -3.55
C VAL A 130 -0.83 0.22 -4.42
N THR A 131 -0.28 1.30 -3.88
CA THR A 131 0.79 2.10 -4.45
C THR A 131 1.97 2.05 -3.48
N SER A 132 3.07 1.43 -3.92
CA SER A 132 4.23 1.13 -3.09
C SER A 132 5.52 1.68 -3.68
N CYS A 133 6.42 2.14 -2.80
CA CYS A 133 7.78 2.56 -3.13
C CYS A 133 8.85 1.53 -2.71
N ASN A 134 8.44 0.47 -2.01
CA ASN A 134 9.34 -0.55 -1.43
C ASN A 134 9.23 -1.91 -2.11
N TRP A 135 8.14 -2.15 -2.84
CA TRP A 135 7.83 -3.44 -3.44
C TRP A 135 7.64 -3.30 -4.95
N THR A 136 8.22 -4.24 -5.68
CA THR A 136 8.02 -4.39 -7.13
C THR A 136 6.63 -4.97 -7.42
N GLU A 137 6.17 -4.82 -8.67
CA GLU A 137 4.95 -5.48 -9.12
C GLU A 137 4.96 -7.00 -8.88
N GLU A 138 6.06 -7.68 -9.16
CA GLU A 138 6.16 -9.12 -9.00
C GLU A 138 6.01 -9.54 -7.54
N GLU A 139 6.61 -8.80 -6.61
CA GLU A 139 6.52 -9.11 -5.18
C GLU A 139 5.12 -8.82 -4.61
N LEU A 140 4.51 -7.72 -5.04
CA LEU A 140 3.12 -7.41 -4.68
C LEU A 140 2.15 -8.46 -5.23
N ARG A 141 2.44 -9.04 -6.40
CA ARG A 141 1.68 -10.19 -6.94
C ARG A 141 1.97 -11.50 -6.20
N ALA A 142 3.22 -11.71 -5.77
CA ALA A 142 3.69 -12.97 -5.22
C ALA A 142 3.29 -13.17 -3.75
N TRP A 143 3.13 -12.11 -2.95
CA TRP A 143 2.64 -12.17 -1.55
C TRP A 143 3.25 -13.30 -0.67
N ALA A 144 4.52 -13.62 -0.91
CA ALA A 144 5.43 -14.35 -0.04
C ALA A 144 6.66 -13.45 0.20
N PHE A 145 6.89 -13.06 1.45
CA PHE A 145 7.68 -11.87 1.78
C PHE A 145 9.20 -12.13 1.82
N THR A 146 9.93 -11.48 0.92
CA THR A 146 11.33 -11.05 1.05
C THR A 146 11.40 -9.64 0.50
N PHE A 147 12.06 -8.71 1.21
CA PHE A 147 12.24 -7.33 0.75
C PHE A 147 13.08 -7.31 -0.53
N GLY A 148 12.55 -6.77 -1.63
CA GLY A 148 13.27 -6.62 -2.90
C GLY A 148 13.17 -5.22 -3.48
N GLY A 149 13.20 -4.21 -2.61
CA GLY A 149 13.31 -2.81 -3.01
C GLY A 149 14.36 -2.66 -4.11
N ALA A 150 13.95 -2.11 -5.26
CA ALA A 150 14.75 -2.07 -6.47
C ALA A 150 15.02 -0.63 -6.91
N LYS A 151 16.27 -0.27 -7.12
CA LYS A 151 16.71 1.05 -7.59
C LYS A 151 16.32 1.22 -9.05
N GLY A 152 15.48 2.21 -9.31
CA GLY A 152 15.03 2.59 -10.66
C GLY A 152 13.52 2.44 -10.89
N GLN A 153 12.80 1.77 -9.98
CA GLN A 153 11.35 1.83 -9.91
C GLN A 153 10.99 2.91 -8.90
N THR A 154 10.42 4.03 -9.37
CA THR A 154 10.07 5.14 -8.48
C THR A 154 8.92 4.71 -7.57
N ILE A 155 7.86 4.11 -8.14
CA ILE A 155 6.64 3.68 -7.47
C ILE A 155 5.96 2.55 -8.30
N SER A 156 5.46 1.50 -7.65
CA SER A 156 4.61 0.45 -8.24
C SER A 156 3.15 0.67 -7.85
N THR A 157 2.20 0.57 -8.80
CA THR A 157 0.76 0.60 -8.49
C THR A 157 0.07 -0.63 -9.03
N LEU A 158 -0.63 -1.37 -8.17
CA LEU A 158 -1.45 -2.52 -8.55
C LEU A 158 -2.89 -2.36 -8.07
N CYS A 159 -3.82 -2.73 -8.95
CA CYS A 159 -5.23 -2.85 -8.63
C CYS A 159 -5.61 -4.33 -8.58
N PHE A 160 -6.04 -4.79 -7.42
CA PHE A 160 -6.62 -6.11 -7.19
C PHE A 160 -8.14 -6.02 -7.16
N ARG A 161 -8.81 -7.04 -7.67
CA ARG A 161 -10.25 -7.23 -7.48
C ARG A 161 -10.48 -8.32 -6.46
N ARG A 162 -11.25 -8.02 -5.41
CA ARG A 162 -11.71 -9.06 -4.47
C ARG A 162 -12.67 -9.98 -5.22
N ARG A 163 -12.39 -11.29 -5.20
CA ARG A 163 -13.30 -12.28 -5.76
C ARG A 163 -14.63 -12.28 -4.99
N SER A 164 -15.72 -12.46 -5.71
CA SER A 164 -17.07 -12.69 -5.17
C SER A 164 -17.14 -13.97 -4.36
#